data_AF-A0A508AX26-F1
#
_entry.id   AF-A0A508AX26-F1
#
_cell.length_a   1.000
_cell.length_b   1.000
_cell.length_c   1.000
_cell.angle_alpha   90.00
_cell.angle_beta   90.00
_cell.angle_gamma   90.00
#
_symmetry.space_group_name_H-M   'P 1'
#
loop_
_entity.id
_entity.type
_entity.pdbx_description
1 polymer ?
#
loop_
_entity_poly.entity_id
_entity_poly.type
_entity_poly.pdbx_seq_one_letter_code
_entity_poly.pdbx_strand_id
1 'polypeptide(L)'
;MAGGFVNVYSTAHSEEEALRIASAEVSEAGWDVLAVEDSFLLSREQAATTPESLEYFEQTLLDGVVVVFHTYPHDGEAPDVRH
;
A
#
# COMPACT_ATOMS: atom_id res chain seq x y z
N MET A 1 19.47 -7.19 -2.76
CA MET A 1 18.82 -5.94 -2.26
C MET A 1 17.40 -6.27 -1.86
N ALA A 2 16.89 -5.74 -0.74
CA ALA A 2 15.52 -5.96 -0.28
C ALA A 2 14.75 -4.75 -0.73
N GLY A 3 13.56 -4.99 -1.21
CA GLY A 3 12.70 -3.96 -1.76
C GLY A 3 11.29 -4.48 -1.82
N GLY A 4 10.40 -3.61 -2.24
CA GLY A 4 9.00 -3.92 -2.33
C GLY A 4 8.26 -2.80 -3.02
N PHE A 5 6.98 -3.03 -3.22
CA PHE A 5 6.02 -1.99 -3.54
C PHE A 5 5.06 -1.82 -2.37
N VAL A 6 4.58 -0.60 -2.20
CA VAL A 6 3.66 -0.25 -1.11
C VAL A 6 2.42 0.37 -1.73
N ASN A 7 1.26 -0.21 -1.42
CA ASN A 7 -0.02 0.38 -1.77
C ASN A 7 -0.51 1.19 -0.58
N VAL A 8 -0.82 2.46 -0.80
CA VAL A 8 -1.41 3.34 0.21
C VAL A 8 -2.81 3.73 -0.23
N TYR A 9 -3.78 3.37 0.59
CA TYR A 9 -5.17 3.77 0.47
C TYR A 9 -5.42 4.89 1.47
N SER A 10 -6.05 5.98 1.04
CA SER A 10 -6.41 7.08 1.93
C SER A 10 -7.75 7.69 1.54
N THR A 11 -8.38 8.40 2.48
CA THR A 11 -9.60 9.18 2.23
C THR A 11 -9.32 10.56 1.62
N ALA A 12 -8.08 10.83 1.18
CA ALA A 12 -7.70 12.10 0.58
C ALA A 12 -8.52 12.40 -0.68
N HIS A 13 -8.90 13.66 -0.86
CA HIS A 13 -9.69 14.10 -2.01
C HIS A 13 -8.85 14.74 -3.12
N SER A 14 -7.54 14.81 -2.93
CA SER A 14 -6.59 15.32 -3.91
C SER A 14 -5.35 14.44 -3.97
N GLU A 15 -4.75 14.36 -5.16
CA GLU A 15 -3.50 13.63 -5.37
C GLU A 15 -2.36 14.16 -4.49
N GLU A 16 -2.21 15.49 -4.39
CA GLU A 16 -1.19 16.12 -3.54
C GLU A 16 -1.31 15.68 -2.07
N GLU A 17 -2.54 15.64 -1.55
CA GLU A 17 -2.79 15.19 -0.18
C GLU A 17 -2.53 13.68 -0.01
N ALA A 18 -2.97 12.88 -0.97
CA ALA A 18 -2.73 11.44 -0.96
C ALA A 18 -1.23 11.12 -0.96
N LEU A 19 -0.45 11.80 -1.81
CA LEU A 19 0.99 11.62 -1.90
C LEU A 19 1.72 12.06 -0.62
N ARG A 20 1.28 13.15 0.00
CA ARG A 20 1.82 13.61 1.28
C ARG A 20 1.57 12.60 2.40
N ILE A 21 0.34 12.06 2.48
CA ILE A 21 -0.02 11.01 3.45
C ILE A 21 0.83 9.77 3.19
N ALA A 22 0.84 9.27 1.95
CA ALA A 22 1.60 8.08 1.58
C ALA A 22 3.09 8.22 1.91
N SER A 23 3.70 9.36 1.57
CA SER A 23 5.12 9.59 1.87
C SER A 23 5.40 9.61 3.37
N ALA A 24 4.52 10.25 4.17
CA ALA A 24 4.66 10.29 5.62
C ALA A 24 4.57 8.89 6.23
N GLU A 25 3.52 8.14 5.92
CA GLU A 25 3.26 6.81 6.47
C GLU A 25 4.36 5.81 6.11
N VAL A 26 4.82 5.82 4.85
CA VAL A 26 5.90 4.92 4.39
C VAL A 26 7.22 5.27 5.09
N SER A 27 7.50 6.57 5.26
CA SER A 27 8.72 7.03 5.96
C SER A 27 8.66 6.71 7.46
N GLU A 28 7.51 6.87 8.11
CA GLU A 28 7.28 6.51 9.52
C GLU A 28 7.42 5.01 9.75
N ALA A 29 7.07 4.18 8.76
CA ALA A 29 7.32 2.75 8.75
C ALA A 29 8.80 2.37 8.48
N GLY A 30 9.68 3.36 8.26
CA GLY A 30 11.11 3.17 8.06
C GLY A 30 11.54 2.81 6.63
N TRP A 31 10.69 3.09 5.64
CA TRP A 31 10.97 2.86 4.22
C TRP A 31 11.27 4.17 3.49
N ASP A 32 12.23 4.12 2.57
CA ASP A 32 12.52 5.22 1.65
C ASP A 32 11.69 5.08 0.38
N VAL A 33 10.90 6.10 0.04
CA VAL A 33 10.15 6.15 -1.22
C VAL A 33 11.10 6.50 -2.36
N LEU A 34 11.32 5.56 -3.29
CA LEU A 34 12.18 5.77 -4.45
C LEU A 34 11.44 6.45 -5.61
N ALA A 35 10.21 6.03 -5.86
CA ALA A 35 9.35 6.55 -6.91
C ALA A 35 7.89 6.21 -6.60
N VAL A 36 6.97 6.99 -7.17
CA VAL A 36 5.54 6.67 -7.20
C VAL A 36 5.24 6.08 -8.57
N GLU A 37 4.67 4.87 -8.60
CA GLU A 37 4.34 4.19 -9.87
C GLU A 37 3.00 4.65 -10.44
N ASP A 38 1.98 4.77 -9.59
CA ASP A 38 0.63 5.18 -9.99
C ASP A 38 -0.09 5.89 -8.84
N SER A 39 -1.06 6.75 -9.20
CA SER A 39 -1.98 7.36 -8.24
C SER A 39 -3.30 7.72 -8.93
N PHE A 40 -4.43 7.34 -8.31
CA PHE A 40 -5.75 7.59 -8.87
C PHE A 40 -6.84 7.51 -7.79
N LEU A 41 -8.01 8.07 -8.11
CA LEU A 41 -9.19 7.91 -7.28
C LEU A 41 -9.78 6.51 -7.50
N LEU A 42 -9.91 5.75 -6.41
CA LEU A 42 -10.48 4.41 -6.42
C LEU A 42 -11.94 4.47 -5.98
N SER A 43 -12.85 4.05 -6.85
CA SER A 43 -14.26 3.82 -6.47
C SER A 43 -14.44 2.45 -5.83
N ARG A 44 -15.52 2.27 -5.06
CA ARG A 44 -15.87 0.96 -4.48
C ARG A 44 -16.06 -0.12 -5.56
N GLU A 45 -16.64 0.24 -6.70
CA GLU A 45 -16.83 -0.70 -7.82
C GLU A 45 -15.48 -1.15 -8.41
N GLN A 46 -14.52 -0.23 -8.52
CA GLN A 46 -13.16 -0.55 -8.95
C GLN A 46 -12.43 -1.39 -7.88
N ALA A 47 -12.60 -1.09 -6.60
CA ALA A 47 -12.02 -1.87 -5.51
C ALA A 47 -12.56 -3.31 -5.48
N ALA A 48 -13.85 -3.50 -5.79
CA ALA A 48 -14.51 -4.80 -5.84
C ALA A 48 -14.01 -5.72 -6.98
N THR A 49 -13.10 -5.26 -7.84
CA THR A 49 -12.48 -6.10 -8.88
C THR A 49 -11.62 -7.22 -8.29
N THR A 50 -11.07 -7.03 -7.08
CA THR A 50 -10.42 -8.09 -6.31
C THR A 50 -10.89 -8.06 -4.86
N PRO A 51 -11.03 -9.23 -4.18
CA PRO A 51 -11.46 -9.26 -2.77
C PRO A 51 -10.53 -8.49 -1.83
N GLU A 52 -9.22 -8.59 -2.05
CA GLU A 52 -8.20 -7.92 -1.23
C GLU A 52 -8.29 -6.40 -1.35
N SER A 53 -8.43 -5.87 -2.57
CA SER A 53 -8.56 -4.41 -2.78
C SER A 53 -9.83 -3.85 -2.16
N LEU A 54 -10.93 -4.61 -2.18
CA LEU A 54 -12.17 -4.22 -1.52
C LEU A 54 -12.02 -4.15 0.00
N GLU A 55 -11.34 -5.11 0.61
CA GLU A 55 -11.10 -5.12 2.06
C GLU A 55 -10.28 -3.89 2.49
N TYR A 56 -9.20 -3.57 1.78
CA TYR A 56 -8.40 -2.38 2.08
C TYR A 56 -9.16 -1.08 1.86
N PHE A 57 -9.99 -1.02 0.80
CA PHE A 57 -10.86 0.12 0.57
C PHE A 57 -11.85 0.32 1.72
N GLU A 58 -12.54 -0.73 2.15
CA GLU A 58 -13.53 -0.66 3.23
C GLU A 58 -12.86 -0.31 4.57
N GLN A 59 -11.67 -0.85 4.84
CA GLN A 59 -10.90 -0.52 6.04
C GLN A 59 -10.41 0.93 6.02
N THR A 60 -10.02 1.47 4.86
CA THR A 60 -9.62 2.87 4.71
C THR A 60 -10.76 3.83 5.07
N LEU A 61 -12.02 3.46 4.80
CA LEU A 61 -13.17 4.27 5.20
C LEU A 61 -13.38 4.33 6.73
N LEU A 62 -12.80 3.38 7.47
CA LEU A 62 -12.88 3.31 8.93
C LEU A 62 -11.65 3.97 9.59
N ASP A 63 -10.45 3.64 9.10
CA ASP A 63 -9.19 4.03 9.71
C ASP A 63 -8.60 5.32 9.12
N GLY A 64 -9.12 5.77 7.98
CA GLY A 64 -8.65 6.94 7.24
C GLY A 64 -7.49 6.64 6.29
N VAL A 65 -6.58 5.75 6.68
CA VAL A 65 -5.41 5.33 5.89
C VAL A 65 -5.13 3.85 6.09
N VAL A 66 -4.82 3.14 5.01
CA VAL A 66 -4.32 1.76 5.03
C VAL A 66 -3.05 1.66 4.19
N VAL A 67 -2.02 1.03 4.76
CA VAL A 67 -0.71 0.85 4.10
C VAL A 67 -0.43 -0.65 3.96
N VAL A 68 -0.23 -1.10 2.73
CA VAL A 68 -0.01 -2.52 2.42
C VAL A 68 1.37 -2.71 1.81
N PHE A 69 2.24 -3.43 2.52
CA PHE A 69 3.62 -3.69 2.08
C PHE A 69 3.71 -5.03 1.36
N HIS A 70 4.20 -4.99 0.12
CA HIS A 70 4.51 -6.17 -0.66
C HIS A 70 6.03 -6.26 -0.83
N THR A 71 6.65 -7.09 0.01
CA THR A 71 8.10 -7.18 0.10
C THR A 71 8.62 -8.40 -0.67
N TYR A 72 9.75 -8.25 -1.33
CA TYR A 72 10.48 -9.36 -1.91
C TYR A 72 11.53 -9.85 -0.92
N PRO A 73 11.72 -11.18 -0.77
CA PRO A 73 12.75 -11.70 0.10
C PRO A 73 14.12 -11.21 -0.37
N HIS A 74 14.98 -10.89 0.59
CA HIS A 74 16.40 -10.74 0.33
C HIS A 74 16.95 -12.09 -0.15
N ASP A 75 17.77 -12.10 -1.21
CA ASP A 75 18.45 -13.30 -1.71
C ASP A 75 18.98 -14.19 -0.56
N GLY A 76 18.27 -15.28 -0.22
CA GLY A 76 18.75 -16.27 0.76
C GLY A 76 17.71 -16.94 1.67
N GLU A 77 16.52 -16.39 1.88
CA GLU A 77 15.51 -17.08 2.70
C GLU A 77 14.54 -17.85 1.78
N ALA A 78 14.91 -19.09 1.47
CA ALA A 78 13.94 -20.05 0.96
C ALA A 78 12.77 -20.13 1.96
N PRO A 79 11.51 -20.14 1.51
CA PRO A 79 10.39 -20.30 2.43
C PRO A 79 10.58 -21.61 3.20
N ASP A 80 10.64 -21.53 4.53
CA ASP A 80 10.60 -22.69 5.41
C ASP A 80 9.22 -23.33 5.23
N VAL A 81 9.10 -24.23 4.25
CA VAL A 81 7.93 -25.06 4.05
C VAL A 81 7.88 -26.03 5.24
N ARG A 82 7.23 -25.61 6.31
CA ARG A 82 6.88 -26.50 7.41
C ARG A 82 5.80 -27.48 6.91
N HIS A 83 6.22 -28.72 6.67
CA HIS A 83 5.37 -29.89 6.46
C HIS A 83 4.64 -30.30 7.74
#